data_AF-A0AA38KM88-F1
#
_entry.id   AF-A0AA38KM88-F1
#
_cell.length_a   1.000
_cell.length_b   1.000
_cell.length_c   1.000
_cell.angle_alpha   90.00
_cell.angle_beta   90.00
_cell.angle_gamma   90.00
#
_symmetry.space_group_name_H-M   'P 1'
#
loop_
_entity.id
_entity.type
_entity.pdbx_description
1 polymer ?
#
loop_
_entity_poly.entity_id
_entity_poly.type
_entity_poly.pdbx_seq_one_letter_code
_entity_poly.pdbx_strand_id
1 'polypeptide(L)'
;DSYEYTRDSWLNDFDQIRAKDIDAVALNVGRDTWQSARVQDAYSAAAMVGMSVFISFDYTSFDCNIETTVNWVNAYKGLPGQFEINGRPMISSYSGDCLGPDGWQTIRDQTGGFLMPFIYGNDDQQLKKGSSYGFFDSWYCWGCAWPQGNYNKTTDDDHYYMNILESRYATTISPWMFTHYDNKNFYLRGDDWLLITRWEQLISMRDQLTFVEMVTWNDYGESDYFGTGPSSTNSQPSGTTWTDGFPHNGFFDLSAYYITYFKTGVYPRITQDTVYFWLRPHPASINAKNDPLPKPEGWDWTSDTLWAAAFCSSTCNVTLRVGSYSQDFDNLPYGVNKISLPLKALGNVTVKMSMNGQEVINHTPSNFQYQEYTDHYNYNAYVGSAT
;
A
#
# COMPACT_ATOMS: atom_id res chain seq x y z
N ASP A 1 6.44 -11.87 21.39
CA ASP A 1 7.59 -11.93 20.47
C ASP A 1 7.99 -10.53 20.04
N SER A 2 9.29 -10.24 19.93
CA SER A 2 9.77 -9.00 19.34
C SER A 2 9.99 -9.20 17.85
N TYR A 3 9.48 -8.30 17.02
CA TYR A 3 9.87 -8.25 15.62
C TYR A 3 11.32 -7.75 15.55
N GLU A 4 12.21 -8.52 14.93
CA GLU A 4 13.60 -8.14 14.70
C GLU A 4 13.69 -7.12 13.56
N TYR A 5 13.27 -5.90 13.86
CA TYR A 5 13.46 -4.75 12.98
C TYR A 5 14.60 -3.91 13.55
N THR A 6 15.74 -3.89 12.86
CA THR A 6 16.96 -3.24 13.36
C THR A 6 17.09 -1.81 12.84
N ARG A 7 18.03 -1.04 13.37
CA ARG A 7 18.38 0.26 12.78
C ARG A 7 18.81 0.13 11.32
N ASP A 8 19.52 -0.93 10.95
CA ASP A 8 19.96 -1.14 9.57
C ASP A 8 18.78 -1.51 8.66
N SER A 9 17.78 -2.21 9.19
CA SER A 9 16.49 -2.43 8.51
C SER A 9 15.80 -1.09 8.21
N TRP A 10 15.73 -0.18 9.19
CA TRP A 10 15.17 1.17 8.99
C TRP A 10 15.94 1.99 7.95
N LEU A 11 17.27 1.97 8.00
CA LEU A 11 18.10 2.69 7.02
C LEU A 11 17.85 2.20 5.60
N ASN A 12 17.85 0.88 5.40
CA ASN A 12 17.60 0.27 4.11
C ASN A 12 16.21 0.63 3.56
N ASP A 13 15.19 0.61 4.41
CA ASP A 13 13.83 0.89 3.99
C ASP A 13 13.64 2.39 3.71
N PHE A 14 14.19 3.28 4.54
CA PHE A 14 14.13 4.72 4.28
C PHE A 14 14.90 5.13 3.03
N ASP A 15 16.02 4.48 2.71
CA ASP A 15 16.75 4.72 1.47
C ASP A 15 15.91 4.36 0.23
N GLN A 16 15.16 3.26 0.29
CA GLN A 16 14.24 2.89 -0.79
C GLN A 16 13.03 3.82 -0.87
N ILE A 17 12.44 4.17 0.27
CA ILE A 17 11.24 5.01 0.36
C ILE A 17 11.52 6.43 -0.14
N ARG A 18 12.62 7.06 0.32
CA ARG A 18 12.99 8.42 -0.10
C ARG A 18 13.37 8.52 -1.57
N ALA A 19 13.87 7.43 -2.16
CA ALA A 19 14.26 7.40 -3.56
C ALA A 19 13.08 7.65 -4.52
N LYS A 20 11.84 7.60 -4.03
CA LYS A 20 10.61 7.85 -4.78
C LYS A 20 9.80 9.03 -4.23
N ASP A 21 10.47 9.96 -3.56
CA ASP A 21 9.91 11.23 -3.08
C ASP A 21 8.72 11.07 -2.10
N ILE A 22 8.70 10.02 -1.29
CA ILE A 22 7.77 9.92 -0.15
C ILE A 22 8.18 10.93 0.93
N ASP A 23 7.22 11.72 1.39
CA ASP A 23 7.47 12.85 2.29
C ASP A 23 7.68 12.42 3.75
N ALA A 24 6.97 11.38 4.21
CA ALA A 24 7.11 10.85 5.55
C ALA A 24 6.60 9.40 5.66
N VAL A 25 7.02 8.70 6.73
CA VAL A 25 6.56 7.36 7.07
C VAL A 25 5.74 7.37 8.37
N ALA A 26 4.53 6.82 8.30
CA ALA A 26 3.68 6.56 9.47
C ALA A 26 4.18 5.32 10.23
N LEU A 27 4.61 5.50 11.47
CA LEU A 27 5.06 4.42 12.35
C LEU A 27 3.88 3.88 13.15
N ASN A 28 3.35 2.73 12.73
CA ASN A 28 2.27 2.05 13.47
C ASN A 28 2.76 1.58 14.84
N VAL A 29 2.02 1.91 15.90
CA VAL A 29 2.32 1.49 17.28
C VAL A 29 1.10 0.91 18.00
N GLY A 30 1.31 -0.22 18.68
CA GLY A 30 0.42 -0.88 19.63
C GLY A 30 1.01 -0.89 21.06
N ARG A 31 0.45 -1.72 21.94
CA ARG A 31 0.78 -1.69 23.39
C ARG A 31 2.13 -2.30 23.79
N ASP A 32 2.82 -3.00 22.91
CA ASP A 32 3.98 -3.79 23.30
C ASP A 32 5.19 -2.92 23.66
N THR A 33 5.81 -3.20 24.81
CA THR A 33 6.86 -2.36 25.40
C THR A 33 8.12 -2.21 24.53
N TRP A 34 8.42 -3.21 23.70
CA TRP A 34 9.58 -3.21 22.81
C TRP A 34 9.43 -2.22 21.64
N GLN A 35 8.21 -1.81 21.30
CA GLN A 35 7.95 -0.94 20.14
C GLN A 35 8.55 0.45 20.32
N SER A 36 8.56 0.98 21.54
CA SER A 36 9.18 2.28 21.85
C SER A 36 10.66 2.33 21.45
N ALA A 37 11.41 1.23 21.65
CA ALA A 37 12.80 1.13 21.22
C ALA A 37 12.93 1.09 19.69
N ARG A 38 12.01 0.42 18.99
CA ARG A 38 11.99 0.38 17.52
C ARG A 38 11.61 1.72 16.90
N VAL A 39 10.71 2.47 17.53
CA VAL A 39 10.39 3.85 17.15
C VAL A 39 11.61 4.75 17.35
N GLN A 40 12.34 4.60 18.46
CA GLN A 40 13.59 5.34 18.67
C GLN A 40 14.64 5.03 17.59
N ASP A 41 14.78 3.76 17.19
CA ASP A 41 15.64 3.34 16.09
C ASP A 41 15.20 4.01 14.77
N ALA A 42 13.89 4.07 14.51
CA ALA A 42 13.31 4.72 13.33
C ALA A 42 13.63 6.23 13.28
N TYR A 43 13.37 7.00 14.35
CA TYR A 43 13.74 8.42 14.39
C TYR A 43 15.24 8.64 14.17
N SER A 44 16.08 7.78 14.77
CA SER A 44 17.53 7.87 14.62
C SER A 44 17.96 7.62 13.17
N ALA A 45 17.41 6.61 12.50
CA ALA A 45 17.66 6.32 11.09
C ALA A 45 17.13 7.43 10.18
N ALA A 46 15.91 7.93 10.45
CA ALA A 46 15.28 9.00 9.69
C ALA A 46 16.13 10.28 9.70
N ALA A 47 16.63 10.65 10.89
CA ALA A 47 17.55 11.78 11.05
C ALA A 47 18.85 11.62 10.25
N MET A 48 19.38 10.40 10.15
CA MET A 48 20.64 10.13 9.43
C MET A 48 20.49 10.30 7.92
N VAL A 49 19.36 9.85 7.35
CA VAL A 49 19.15 9.90 5.90
C VAL A 49 18.35 11.13 5.46
N GLY A 50 17.79 11.91 6.38
CA GLY A 50 16.91 13.04 6.08
C GLY A 50 15.52 12.60 5.61
N MET A 51 14.99 11.54 6.21
CA MET A 51 13.59 11.12 6.09
C MET A 51 12.77 11.74 7.22
N SER A 52 11.47 11.94 7.00
CA SER A 52 10.53 12.29 8.07
C SER A 52 9.70 11.08 8.50
N VAL A 53 9.35 11.01 9.78
CA VAL A 53 8.51 9.98 10.37
C VAL A 53 7.51 10.61 11.33
N PHE A 54 6.38 9.96 11.56
CA PHE A 54 5.42 10.34 12.59
C PHE A 54 4.73 9.10 13.16
N ILE A 55 4.09 9.25 14.32
CA ILE A 55 3.46 8.12 15.01
C ILE A 55 2.01 7.96 14.53
N SER A 56 1.66 6.72 14.18
CA SER A 56 0.30 6.27 13.95
C SER A 56 -0.12 5.30 15.04
N PHE A 57 -0.98 5.73 15.96
CA PHE A 57 -1.44 4.89 17.06
C PHE A 57 -2.50 3.89 16.58
N ASP A 58 -2.28 2.60 16.73
CA ASP A 58 -3.31 1.59 16.49
C ASP A 58 -4.11 1.37 17.77
N TYR A 59 -5.21 2.08 17.97
CA TYR A 59 -6.05 1.97 19.18
C TYR A 59 -6.86 0.67 19.25
N THR A 60 -6.73 -0.24 18.26
CA THR A 60 -7.24 -1.62 18.41
C THR A 60 -6.28 -2.48 19.24
N SER A 61 -5.02 -2.05 19.39
CA SER A 61 -3.98 -2.73 20.15
C SER A 61 -3.38 -1.86 21.27
N PHE A 62 -3.16 -0.58 20.99
CA PHE A 62 -2.63 0.45 21.88
C PHE A 62 -3.63 0.81 22.98
N ASP A 63 -3.11 1.20 24.15
CA ASP A 63 -3.95 1.58 25.29
C ASP A 63 -4.78 2.82 24.95
N CYS A 64 -6.09 2.72 25.07
CA CYS A 64 -6.99 3.86 24.90
C CYS A 64 -6.93 4.81 26.10
N ASN A 65 -5.81 5.52 26.21
CA ASN A 65 -5.50 6.41 27.32
C ASN A 65 -4.86 7.70 26.82
N ILE A 66 -5.45 8.83 27.23
CA ILE A 66 -5.03 10.18 26.83
C ILE A 66 -3.62 10.49 27.34
N GLU A 67 -3.33 10.23 28.61
CA GLU A 67 -2.03 10.51 29.23
C GLU A 67 -0.92 9.69 28.56
N THR A 68 -1.15 8.40 28.32
CA THR A 68 -0.21 7.54 27.59
C THR A 68 0.07 8.10 26.19
N THR A 69 -0.96 8.49 25.44
CA THR A 69 -0.81 9.06 24.10
C THR A 69 0.01 10.36 24.14
N VAL A 70 -0.32 11.27 25.06
CA VAL A 70 0.41 12.55 25.23
C VAL A 70 1.87 12.30 25.59
N ASN A 71 2.15 11.35 26.47
CA ASN A 71 3.51 11.00 26.87
C ASN A 71 4.33 10.45 25.70
N TRP A 72 3.74 9.59 24.86
CA TRP A 72 4.38 9.11 23.64
C TRP A 72 4.69 10.28 22.69
N VAL A 73 3.71 11.11 22.37
CA VAL A 73 3.93 12.24 21.46
C VAL A 73 5.01 13.17 21.99
N ASN A 74 4.97 13.53 23.27
CA ASN A 74 5.97 14.42 23.87
C ASN A 74 7.39 13.82 23.91
N ALA A 75 7.53 12.49 23.95
CA ALA A 75 8.82 11.83 23.92
C ALA A 75 9.52 11.94 22.54
N TYR A 76 8.74 11.97 21.45
CA TYR A 76 9.29 11.92 20.09
C TYR A 76 9.17 13.23 19.29
N LYS A 77 8.19 14.09 19.60
CA LYS A 77 7.88 15.29 18.79
C LYS A 77 9.03 16.29 18.60
N GLY A 78 10.03 16.26 19.49
CA GLY A 78 11.21 17.14 19.41
C GLY A 78 12.43 16.49 18.76
N LEU A 79 12.33 15.24 18.31
CA LEU A 79 13.44 14.54 17.69
C LEU A 79 13.63 14.97 16.22
N PRO A 80 14.88 15.00 15.72
CA PRO A 80 15.13 15.17 14.30
C PRO A 80 14.40 14.09 13.48
N GLY A 81 13.83 14.49 12.35
CA GLY A 81 13.02 13.61 11.50
C GLY A 81 11.54 13.54 11.90
N GLN A 82 11.07 14.25 12.93
CA GLN A 82 9.62 14.42 13.14
C GLN A 82 8.99 15.11 11.93
N PHE A 83 7.97 14.48 11.34
CA PHE A 83 7.15 15.12 10.33
C PHE A 83 6.22 16.16 10.98
N GLU A 84 6.28 17.39 10.48
CA GLU A 84 5.51 18.51 11.02
C GLU A 84 4.76 19.26 9.91
N ILE A 85 3.55 19.73 10.24
CA ILE A 85 2.79 20.64 9.39
C ILE A 85 2.67 21.97 10.12
N ASN A 86 3.26 23.03 9.55
CA ASN A 86 3.28 24.37 10.15
C ASN A 86 3.85 24.37 11.59
N GLY A 87 4.91 23.59 11.84
CA GLY A 87 5.55 23.46 13.16
C GLY A 87 4.77 22.61 14.17
N ARG A 88 3.76 21.85 13.74
CA ARG A 88 2.95 20.97 14.58
C ARG A 88 3.28 19.52 14.27
N PRO A 89 3.65 18.68 15.26
CA PRO A 89 3.97 17.28 15.02
C PRO A 89 2.73 16.53 14.51
N MET A 90 2.90 15.80 13.41
CA MET A 90 1.84 14.96 12.86
C MET A 90 1.51 13.82 13.83
N ILE A 91 0.22 13.60 14.08
CA ILE A 91 -0.31 12.49 14.88
C ILE A 91 -1.42 11.84 14.07
N SER A 92 -1.28 10.55 13.78
CA SER A 92 -2.32 9.75 13.15
C SER A 92 -2.72 8.57 14.03
N SER A 93 -3.77 7.88 13.60
CA SER A 93 -4.20 6.65 14.25
C SER A 93 -5.00 5.77 13.31
N TYR A 94 -4.97 4.47 13.59
CA TYR A 94 -6.02 3.55 13.20
C TYR A 94 -6.96 3.37 14.41
N SER A 95 -8.25 3.64 14.22
CA SER A 95 -9.23 3.79 15.31
C SER A 95 -8.94 4.98 16.25
N GLY A 96 -9.57 4.99 17.42
CA GLY A 96 -9.44 6.02 18.46
C GLY A 96 -10.77 6.65 18.87
N ASP A 97 -11.90 6.02 18.54
CA ASP A 97 -13.24 6.41 18.97
C ASP A 97 -13.36 6.43 20.50
N CYS A 98 -12.70 5.47 21.17
CA CYS A 98 -12.70 5.29 22.61
C CYS A 98 -12.14 6.48 23.41
N LEU A 99 -11.33 7.35 22.78
CA LEU A 99 -10.85 8.60 23.39
C LEU A 99 -11.94 9.68 23.42
N GLY A 100 -12.93 9.57 22.54
CA GLY A 100 -13.94 10.59 22.32
C GLY A 100 -13.38 11.92 21.79
N PRO A 101 -14.26 12.86 21.41
CA PRO A 101 -13.86 14.20 20.97
C PRO A 101 -13.00 14.94 22.00
N ASP A 102 -13.39 14.87 23.28
CA ASP A 102 -12.69 15.57 24.38
C ASP A 102 -11.28 15.03 24.59
N GLY A 103 -11.07 13.72 24.45
CA GLY A 103 -9.75 13.12 24.57
C GLY A 103 -8.81 13.53 23.44
N TRP A 104 -9.30 13.53 22.20
CA TRP A 104 -8.56 14.03 21.05
C TRP A 104 -8.23 15.52 21.13
N GLN A 105 -9.18 16.34 21.60
CA GLN A 105 -8.95 17.76 21.85
C GLN A 105 -7.87 17.95 22.93
N THR A 106 -7.93 17.17 24.00
CA THR A 106 -6.92 17.19 25.07
C THR A 106 -5.53 16.82 24.55
N ILE A 107 -5.43 15.79 23.70
CA ILE A 107 -4.17 15.39 23.05
C ILE A 107 -3.61 16.55 22.21
N ARG A 108 -4.45 17.17 21.38
CA ARG A 108 -4.05 18.34 20.58
C ARG A 108 -3.53 19.47 21.46
N ASP A 109 -4.26 19.83 22.51
CA ASP A 109 -3.93 20.98 23.36
C ASP A 109 -2.63 20.76 24.15
N GLN A 110 -2.39 19.54 24.64
CA GLN A 110 -1.18 19.22 25.41
C GLN A 110 0.06 18.97 24.55
N THR A 111 -0.11 18.58 23.29
CA THR A 111 1.01 18.23 22.40
C THR A 111 1.34 19.30 21.37
N GLY A 112 0.34 20.10 20.98
CA GLY A 112 0.38 20.99 19.82
C GLY A 112 0.17 20.26 18.48
N GLY A 113 -0.14 18.96 18.49
CA GLY A 113 -0.07 18.10 17.30
C GLY A 113 -1.10 18.41 16.22
N PHE A 114 -0.72 18.13 14.97
CA PHE A 114 -1.59 18.12 13.80
C PHE A 114 -2.29 16.76 13.73
N LEU A 115 -3.61 16.73 13.82
CA LEU A 115 -4.37 15.48 13.93
C LEU A 115 -4.88 15.00 12.56
N MET A 116 -4.51 13.77 12.19
CA MET A 116 -5.04 13.03 11.04
C MET A 116 -5.37 11.58 11.42
N PRO A 117 -6.39 11.33 12.25
CA PRO A 117 -6.78 9.97 12.57
C PRO A 117 -7.62 9.34 11.45
N PHE A 118 -7.71 8.02 11.45
CA PHE A 118 -8.82 7.27 10.87
C PHE A 118 -9.63 6.68 12.01
N ILE A 119 -10.89 7.07 12.13
CA ILE A 119 -11.81 6.56 13.16
C ILE A 119 -13.00 5.94 12.43
N TYR A 120 -13.14 4.63 12.52
CA TYR A 120 -14.25 3.90 11.91
C TYR A 120 -15.39 3.68 12.92
N GLY A 121 -16.57 3.31 12.43
CA GLY A 121 -17.71 2.93 13.26
C GLY A 121 -18.51 4.08 13.87
N ASN A 122 -18.01 5.31 13.77
CA ASN A 122 -18.75 6.52 14.14
C ASN A 122 -19.63 7.03 12.99
N ASP A 123 -20.57 7.90 13.32
CA ASP A 123 -21.29 8.69 12.30
C ASP A 123 -20.31 9.70 11.67
N ASP A 124 -20.00 9.51 10.38
CA ASP A 124 -19.07 10.36 9.62
C ASP A 124 -19.46 11.84 9.65
N GLN A 125 -20.75 12.17 9.84
CA GLN A 125 -21.20 13.56 9.94
C GLN A 125 -20.59 14.30 11.14
N GLN A 126 -20.06 13.57 12.11
CA GLN A 126 -19.31 14.14 13.23
C GLN A 126 -17.97 14.76 12.81
N LEU A 127 -17.42 14.39 11.64
CA LEU A 127 -16.19 14.96 11.09
C LEU A 127 -16.39 16.33 10.45
N LYS A 128 -17.64 16.74 10.20
CA LYS A 128 -17.96 18.04 9.59
C LYS A 128 -17.52 19.20 10.49
N LYS A 129 -17.06 20.31 9.90
CA LYS A 129 -16.74 21.53 10.65
C LYS A 129 -17.93 21.96 11.54
N GLY A 130 -17.65 22.21 12.82
CA GLY A 130 -18.67 22.56 13.82
C GLY A 130 -19.34 21.37 14.51
N SER A 131 -19.07 20.13 14.07
CA SER A 131 -19.47 18.90 14.78
C SER A 131 -18.41 18.46 15.79
N SER A 132 -18.69 17.39 16.54
CA SER A 132 -17.84 16.88 17.63
C SER A 132 -16.38 16.63 17.24
N TYR A 133 -16.12 16.01 16.08
CA TYR A 133 -14.77 15.78 15.54
C TYR A 133 -14.36 16.79 14.46
N GLY A 134 -15.14 17.86 14.28
CA GLY A 134 -14.91 18.87 13.25
C GLY A 134 -13.62 19.67 13.41
N PHE A 135 -12.92 19.51 14.53
CA PHE A 135 -11.66 20.17 14.84
C PHE A 135 -10.42 19.41 14.32
N PHE A 136 -10.54 18.16 13.87
CA PHE A 136 -9.40 17.45 13.26
C PHE A 136 -8.85 18.23 12.07
N ASP A 137 -7.52 18.30 11.99
CA ASP A 137 -6.84 19.08 10.95
C ASP A 137 -6.93 18.37 9.58
N SER A 138 -6.90 17.04 9.61
CA SER A 138 -7.17 16.15 8.47
C SER A 138 -7.88 14.89 8.98
N TRP A 139 -8.42 14.08 8.07
CA TRP A 139 -8.87 12.73 8.35
C TRP A 139 -8.66 11.90 7.09
N TYR A 140 -8.14 10.69 7.25
CA TYR A 140 -7.82 9.83 6.12
C TYR A 140 -8.76 8.63 6.05
N CYS A 141 -9.22 8.27 4.85
CA CYS A 141 -10.03 7.07 4.65
C CYS A 141 -9.14 5.84 4.44
N TRP A 142 -8.89 5.04 5.48
CA TRP A 142 -8.03 3.85 5.38
C TRP A 142 -8.51 2.85 4.32
N GLY A 143 -9.80 2.51 4.33
CA GLY A 143 -10.39 1.52 3.41
C GLY A 143 -10.62 1.99 1.98
N CYS A 144 -10.38 3.28 1.66
CA CYS A 144 -10.61 3.84 0.34
C CYS A 144 -9.53 3.48 -0.69
N ALA A 145 -8.56 2.63 -0.34
CA ALA A 145 -7.59 2.10 -1.31
C ALA A 145 -8.18 0.99 -2.19
N TRP A 146 -9.17 0.23 -1.70
CA TRP A 146 -9.70 -0.97 -2.35
C TRP A 146 -11.20 -0.90 -2.58
N PRO A 147 -11.75 -1.62 -3.57
CA PRO A 147 -13.20 -1.81 -3.69
C PRO A 147 -13.71 -2.66 -2.52
N GLN A 148 -14.86 -2.27 -1.94
CA GLN A 148 -15.50 -2.96 -0.82
C GLN A 148 -16.51 -4.02 -1.32
N GLY A 149 -16.22 -4.66 -2.44
CA GLY A 149 -17.08 -5.64 -3.08
C GLY A 149 -16.60 -6.05 -4.47
N ASN A 150 -17.38 -6.89 -5.15
CA ASN A 150 -17.07 -7.37 -6.50
C ASN A 150 -17.40 -6.32 -7.59
N TYR A 151 -16.74 -5.18 -7.54
CA TYR A 151 -16.82 -4.11 -8.54
C TYR A 151 -15.46 -3.39 -8.61
N ASN A 152 -15.23 -2.66 -9.69
CA ASN A 152 -13.99 -1.90 -9.85
C ASN A 152 -13.98 -0.72 -8.88
N LYS A 153 -12.82 -0.33 -8.36
CA LYS A 153 -12.70 0.85 -7.50
C LYS A 153 -13.17 2.11 -8.23
N THR A 154 -14.00 2.93 -7.58
CA THR A 154 -14.45 4.25 -8.06
C THR A 154 -13.98 5.35 -7.12
N THR A 155 -14.43 6.59 -7.36
CA THR A 155 -14.17 7.77 -6.52
C THR A 155 -15.38 8.18 -5.68
N ASP A 156 -16.41 7.33 -5.60
CA ASP A 156 -17.67 7.69 -4.94
C ASP A 156 -17.50 7.84 -3.42
N ASP A 157 -16.69 6.98 -2.80
CA ASP A 157 -16.30 7.08 -1.40
C ASP A 157 -15.46 8.34 -1.14
N ASP A 158 -14.51 8.66 -2.03
CA ASP A 158 -13.73 9.90 -1.93
C ASP A 158 -14.64 11.13 -1.97
N HIS A 159 -15.56 11.21 -2.95
CA HIS A 159 -16.48 12.33 -3.06
C HIS A 159 -17.45 12.41 -1.88
N TYR A 160 -17.87 11.28 -1.32
CA TYR A 160 -18.65 11.25 -0.09
C TYR A 160 -17.90 11.93 1.07
N TYR A 161 -16.64 11.55 1.32
CA TYR A 161 -15.86 12.15 2.40
C TYR A 161 -15.41 13.58 2.11
N MET A 162 -15.11 13.93 0.85
CA MET A 162 -14.83 15.32 0.45
C MET A 162 -16.00 16.26 0.77
N ASN A 163 -17.25 15.81 0.62
CA ASN A 163 -18.44 16.60 0.98
C ASN A 163 -18.57 16.86 2.50
N ILE A 164 -17.90 16.06 3.34
CA ILE A 164 -17.92 16.19 4.81
C ILE A 164 -16.72 16.99 5.31
N LEU A 165 -15.53 16.65 4.80
CA LEU A 165 -14.25 17.14 5.30
C LEU A 165 -13.75 18.38 4.56
N GLU A 166 -14.24 18.63 3.35
CA GLU A 166 -13.74 19.65 2.42
C GLU A 166 -12.24 19.44 2.17
N SER A 167 -11.44 20.50 2.22
CA SER A 167 -9.98 20.47 2.03
C SER A 167 -9.18 19.79 3.17
N ARG A 168 -9.85 19.06 4.07
CA ARG A 168 -9.23 18.26 5.14
C ARG A 168 -9.26 16.77 4.83
N TYR A 169 -9.81 16.38 3.68
CA TYR A 169 -9.87 14.99 3.28
C TYR A 169 -8.48 14.51 2.85
N ALA A 170 -8.05 13.39 3.42
CA ALA A 170 -6.95 12.58 2.94
C ALA A 170 -7.49 11.18 2.59
N THR A 171 -6.77 10.44 1.76
CA THR A 171 -7.20 9.11 1.32
C THR A 171 -6.00 8.19 1.21
N THR A 172 -6.24 6.91 0.98
CA THR A 172 -5.21 5.90 0.85
C THR A 172 -5.09 5.36 -0.57
N ILE A 173 -3.92 4.79 -0.85
CA ILE A 173 -3.67 3.97 -2.03
C ILE A 173 -2.89 2.72 -1.66
N SER A 174 -3.26 1.61 -2.28
CA SER A 174 -2.67 0.29 -2.05
C SER A 174 -2.83 -0.59 -3.28
N PRO A 175 -1.92 -1.53 -3.56
CA PRO A 175 -2.04 -2.38 -4.73
C PRO A 175 -2.91 -3.61 -4.50
N TRP A 176 -2.96 -4.14 -3.28
CA TRP A 176 -3.44 -5.48 -3.02
C TRP A 176 -3.93 -5.60 -1.57
N MET A 177 -4.78 -6.58 -1.27
CA MET A 177 -5.23 -6.87 0.09
C MET A 177 -5.68 -8.33 0.18
N PHE A 178 -4.94 -9.12 0.95
CA PHE A 178 -5.21 -10.52 1.21
C PHE A 178 -4.65 -10.95 2.56
N THR A 179 -5.48 -11.61 3.35
CA THR A 179 -5.09 -12.22 4.63
C THR A 179 -5.56 -13.67 4.69
N HIS A 180 -4.84 -14.50 5.45
CA HIS A 180 -5.20 -15.91 5.61
C HIS A 180 -4.92 -16.45 7.03
N TYR A 181 -5.41 -15.72 8.04
CA TYR A 181 -5.40 -16.15 9.43
C TYR A 181 -6.77 -16.69 9.86
N ASP A 182 -6.81 -17.57 10.87
CA ASP A 182 -8.06 -18.13 11.44
C ASP A 182 -9.11 -17.05 11.79
N ASN A 183 -8.66 -15.89 12.26
CA ASN A 183 -9.50 -14.76 12.65
C ASN A 183 -9.65 -13.68 11.57
N LYS A 184 -8.90 -13.78 10.45
CA LYS A 184 -8.87 -12.78 9.38
C LYS A 184 -8.52 -13.46 8.05
N ASN A 185 -9.54 -13.87 7.29
CA ASN A 185 -9.37 -14.64 6.06
C ASN A 185 -10.23 -14.08 4.91
N PHE A 186 -9.70 -13.11 4.18
CA PHE A 186 -10.39 -12.49 3.06
C PHE A 186 -9.44 -11.96 1.99
N TYR A 187 -9.99 -11.67 0.82
CA TYR A 187 -9.37 -11.01 -0.30
C TYR A 187 -10.25 -9.83 -0.73
N LEU A 188 -9.64 -8.66 -0.97
CA LEU A 188 -10.31 -7.57 -1.69
C LEU A 188 -9.82 -7.52 -3.13
N ARG A 189 -10.71 -7.12 -4.05
CA ARG A 189 -10.47 -7.19 -5.49
C ARG A 189 -9.33 -6.26 -5.92
N GLY A 190 -8.19 -6.84 -6.29
CA GLY A 190 -6.99 -6.22 -6.89
C GLY A 190 -6.95 -6.24 -8.43
N ASP A 191 -8.06 -6.58 -9.07
CA ASP A 191 -8.21 -6.64 -10.53
C ASP A 191 -8.31 -5.25 -11.18
N ASP A 192 -8.43 -5.20 -12.51
CA ASP A 192 -8.64 -3.98 -13.30
C ASP A 192 -7.52 -2.93 -13.11
N TRP A 193 -6.29 -3.44 -13.04
CA TRP A 193 -5.10 -2.64 -12.75
C TRP A 193 -5.27 -1.71 -11.54
N LEU A 194 -5.87 -2.22 -10.45
CA LEU A 194 -6.29 -1.46 -9.26
C LEU A 194 -5.37 -0.29 -8.92
N LEU A 195 -4.08 -0.55 -8.70
CA LEU A 195 -3.11 0.48 -8.31
C LEU A 195 -3.02 1.63 -9.32
N ILE A 196 -2.92 1.33 -10.62
CA ILE A 196 -2.82 2.34 -11.68
C ILE A 196 -4.12 3.11 -11.81
N THR A 197 -5.24 2.38 -11.89
CA THR A 197 -6.57 3.00 -11.98
C THR A 197 -6.83 3.90 -10.77
N ARG A 198 -6.40 3.49 -9.56
CA ARG A 198 -6.52 4.30 -8.35
C ARG A 198 -5.62 5.53 -8.40
N TRP A 199 -4.37 5.42 -8.85
CA TRP A 199 -3.51 6.59 -9.07
C TRP A 199 -4.11 7.59 -10.04
N GLU A 200 -4.63 7.14 -11.18
CA GLU A 200 -5.30 7.99 -12.18
C GLU A 200 -6.50 8.73 -11.57
N GLN A 201 -7.30 8.05 -10.75
CA GLN A 201 -8.40 8.64 -9.99
C GLN A 201 -7.92 9.73 -9.02
N LEU A 202 -6.93 9.42 -8.17
CA LEU A 202 -6.40 10.37 -7.19
C LEU A 202 -5.78 11.60 -7.86
N ILE A 203 -5.10 11.40 -8.99
CA ILE A 203 -4.55 12.48 -9.81
C ILE A 203 -5.65 13.43 -10.30
N SER A 204 -6.80 12.90 -10.73
CA SER A 204 -7.92 13.70 -11.21
C SER A 204 -8.52 14.62 -10.15
N MET A 205 -8.27 14.32 -8.86
CA MET A 205 -8.76 15.08 -7.72
C MET A 205 -7.63 15.66 -6.85
N ARG A 206 -6.38 15.67 -7.34
CA ARG A 206 -5.19 16.00 -6.54
C ARG A 206 -5.27 17.34 -5.80
N ASP A 207 -5.91 18.34 -6.40
CA ASP A 207 -6.01 19.70 -5.83
C ASP A 207 -7.02 19.78 -4.67
N GLN A 208 -7.79 18.71 -4.44
CA GLN A 208 -8.78 18.61 -3.35
C GLN A 208 -8.29 17.74 -2.18
N LEU A 209 -7.18 17.02 -2.36
CA LEU A 209 -6.65 16.10 -1.36
C LEU A 209 -5.60 16.78 -0.48
N THR A 210 -5.69 16.54 0.82
CA THR A 210 -4.70 17.02 1.80
C THR A 210 -3.44 16.16 1.74
N PHE A 211 -3.63 14.84 1.78
CA PHE A 211 -2.58 13.83 1.72
C PHE A 211 -3.11 12.59 0.98
N VAL A 212 -2.17 11.82 0.42
CA VAL A 212 -2.39 10.44 0.00
C VAL A 212 -1.41 9.57 0.77
N GLU A 213 -1.93 8.61 1.54
CA GLU A 213 -1.11 7.67 2.30
C GLU A 213 -1.02 6.33 1.55
N MET A 214 0.21 5.87 1.31
CA MET A 214 0.45 4.56 0.71
C MET A 214 0.37 3.49 1.81
N VAL A 215 -0.67 2.67 1.76
CA VAL A 215 -0.90 1.59 2.73
C VAL A 215 -0.56 0.25 2.06
N THR A 216 0.48 -0.46 2.46
CA THR A 216 1.50 -0.09 3.46
C THR A 216 2.92 -0.34 2.95
N TRP A 217 3.94 -0.01 3.72
CA TRP A 217 5.30 -0.36 3.35
C TRP A 217 5.61 -1.85 3.59
N ASN A 218 5.15 -2.39 4.72
CA ASN A 218 5.58 -3.70 5.22
C ASN A 218 4.51 -4.47 6.02
N ASP A 219 3.22 -4.21 5.81
CA ASP A 219 2.17 -5.09 6.36
C ASP A 219 2.04 -6.36 5.51
N TYR A 220 2.96 -7.29 5.79
CA TYR A 220 3.04 -8.58 5.12
C TYR A 220 1.82 -9.45 5.40
N GLY A 221 1.25 -9.37 6.60
CA GLY A 221 0.08 -10.17 6.97
C GLY A 221 -1.16 -9.85 6.14
N GLU A 222 -1.25 -8.62 5.64
CA GLU A 222 -2.36 -8.14 4.82
C GLU A 222 -2.06 -8.08 3.33
N SER A 223 -0.85 -8.49 2.94
CA SER A 223 -0.39 -8.50 1.55
C SER A 223 -0.47 -7.14 0.86
N ASP A 224 -0.59 -6.04 1.60
CA ASP A 224 -0.81 -4.71 1.03
C ASP A 224 0.49 -3.88 0.91
N TYR A 225 1.61 -4.52 1.23
CA TYR A 225 2.94 -3.93 1.26
C TYR A 225 3.43 -3.48 -0.11
N PHE A 226 4.23 -2.42 -0.13
CA PHE A 226 4.98 -1.92 -1.29
C PHE A 226 6.46 -2.35 -1.30
N GLY A 227 6.97 -2.84 -0.15
CA GLY A 227 8.35 -3.31 -0.02
C GLY A 227 8.68 -4.55 -0.86
N THR A 228 9.94 -4.96 -0.82
CA THR A 228 10.45 -6.15 -1.54
C THR A 228 9.94 -7.50 -1.00
N GLY A 229 9.10 -7.49 0.03
CA GLY A 229 8.72 -8.67 0.82
C GLY A 229 9.58 -8.83 2.07
N PRO A 230 9.21 -9.77 2.97
CA PRO A 230 9.89 -9.94 4.25
C PRO A 230 11.32 -10.42 4.05
N SER A 231 12.29 -9.76 4.71
CA SER A 231 13.71 -10.18 4.67
C SER A 231 13.97 -11.51 5.39
N SER A 232 13.05 -11.93 6.26
CA SER A 232 13.07 -13.18 7.00
C SER A 232 11.68 -13.54 7.51
N THR A 233 11.47 -14.78 7.95
CA THR A 233 10.22 -15.20 8.60
C THR A 233 9.90 -14.42 9.88
N ASN A 234 10.90 -13.83 10.55
CA ASN A 234 10.71 -13.02 11.76
C ASN A 234 10.32 -11.57 11.45
N SER A 235 10.35 -11.17 10.17
CA SER A 235 10.00 -9.82 9.72
C SER A 235 8.50 -9.64 9.47
N GLN A 236 7.70 -10.69 9.68
CA GLN A 236 6.27 -10.75 9.38
C GLN A 236 5.49 -11.36 10.54
N PRO A 237 4.16 -11.14 10.63
CA PRO A 237 3.38 -11.69 11.72
C PRO A 237 3.46 -13.22 11.80
N SER A 238 3.39 -13.74 13.02
CA SER A 238 3.41 -15.19 13.25
C SER A 238 2.26 -15.87 12.51
N GLY A 239 2.56 -17.00 11.85
CA GLY A 239 1.57 -17.74 11.05
C GLY A 239 1.41 -17.26 9.60
N THR A 240 2.11 -16.19 9.19
CA THR A 240 2.09 -15.74 7.78
C THR A 240 2.85 -16.74 6.89
N THR A 241 2.16 -17.31 5.90
CA THR A 241 2.72 -18.32 4.97
C THR A 241 2.60 -17.93 3.49
N TRP A 242 2.06 -16.76 3.17
CA TRP A 242 1.67 -16.37 1.80
C TRP A 242 2.52 -15.25 1.16
N THR A 243 3.64 -14.88 1.77
CA THR A 243 4.44 -13.69 1.43
C THR A 243 5.86 -14.02 0.97
N ASP A 244 6.41 -15.17 1.38
CA ASP A 244 7.74 -15.61 0.95
C ASP A 244 7.75 -15.88 -0.56
N GLY A 245 8.66 -15.23 -1.28
CA GLY A 245 8.71 -15.27 -2.74
C GLY A 245 7.69 -14.37 -3.47
N PHE A 246 6.98 -13.49 -2.76
CA PHE A 246 6.02 -12.54 -3.32
C PHE A 246 6.52 -11.09 -3.18
N PRO A 247 7.47 -10.64 -4.02
CA PRO A 247 7.94 -9.27 -3.98
C PRO A 247 6.87 -8.31 -4.49
N HIS A 248 6.73 -7.13 -3.86
CA HIS A 248 5.80 -6.07 -4.29
C HIS A 248 6.51 -4.77 -4.72
N ASN A 249 7.85 -4.73 -4.73
CA ASN A 249 8.60 -3.53 -5.10
C ASN A 249 8.30 -3.03 -6.52
N GLY A 250 7.87 -3.90 -7.44
CA GLY A 250 7.38 -3.48 -8.76
C GLY A 250 6.17 -2.53 -8.68
N PHE A 251 5.27 -2.71 -7.71
CA PHE A 251 4.18 -1.77 -7.43
C PHE A 251 4.69 -0.43 -6.91
N PHE A 252 5.76 -0.43 -6.12
CA PHE A 252 6.37 0.81 -5.65
C PHE A 252 7.12 1.54 -6.77
N ASP A 253 7.86 0.79 -7.58
CA ASP A 253 8.59 1.30 -8.75
C ASP A 253 7.66 1.98 -9.75
N LEU A 254 6.55 1.32 -10.12
CA LEU A 254 5.58 1.94 -11.04
C LEU A 254 4.87 3.15 -10.41
N SER A 255 4.69 3.15 -9.09
CA SER A 255 4.05 4.27 -8.37
C SER A 255 4.87 5.55 -8.43
N ALA A 256 6.21 5.48 -8.59
CA ALA A 256 7.08 6.66 -8.70
C ALA A 256 6.61 7.66 -9.78
N TYR A 257 6.13 7.13 -10.91
CA TYR A 257 5.59 7.92 -12.02
C TYR A 257 4.37 8.76 -11.61
N TYR A 258 3.47 8.15 -10.84
CA TYR A 258 2.25 8.77 -10.37
C TYR A 258 2.46 9.65 -9.14
N ILE A 259 3.37 9.28 -8.23
CA ILE A 259 3.82 10.14 -7.12
C ILE A 259 4.36 11.46 -7.67
N THR A 260 5.22 11.39 -8.69
CA THR A 260 5.77 12.59 -9.35
C THR A 260 4.65 13.48 -9.90
N TYR A 261 3.67 12.92 -10.61
CA TYR A 261 2.53 13.71 -11.09
C TYR A 261 1.73 14.28 -9.92
N PHE A 262 1.42 13.46 -8.92
CA PHE A 262 0.61 13.90 -7.79
C PHE A 262 1.23 15.10 -7.10
N LYS A 263 2.56 15.14 -6.95
CA LYS A 263 3.28 16.27 -6.35
C LYS A 263 3.41 17.48 -7.28
N THR A 264 3.68 17.27 -8.58
CA THR A 264 4.11 18.34 -9.50
C THR A 264 3.04 18.81 -10.49
N GLY A 265 1.98 18.03 -10.69
CA GLY A 265 0.96 18.23 -11.71
C GLY A 265 1.39 17.83 -13.13
N VAL A 266 2.57 17.23 -13.31
CA VAL A 266 3.12 16.86 -14.62
C VAL A 266 3.68 15.45 -14.58
N TYR A 267 3.35 14.62 -15.57
CA TYR A 267 3.91 13.28 -15.67
C TYR A 267 5.40 13.37 -16.02
N PRO A 268 6.29 12.65 -15.32
CA PRO A 268 7.68 12.58 -15.73
C PRO A 268 7.79 11.89 -17.08
N ARG A 269 8.85 12.22 -17.83
CA ARG A 269 9.10 11.54 -19.12
C ARG A 269 9.48 10.08 -18.86
N ILE A 270 8.92 9.17 -19.63
CA ILE A 270 9.35 7.77 -19.65
C ILE A 270 10.62 7.68 -20.51
N THR A 271 11.76 7.40 -19.87
CA THR A 271 13.07 7.27 -20.53
C THR A 271 13.65 5.87 -20.50
N GLN A 272 13.09 4.99 -19.67
CA GLN A 272 13.43 3.57 -19.60
C GLN A 272 12.17 2.78 -19.94
N ASP A 273 12.29 1.86 -20.89
CA ASP A 273 11.22 0.93 -21.20
C ASP A 273 11.07 -0.07 -20.07
N THR A 274 9.86 -0.37 -19.63
CA THR A 274 9.64 -1.30 -18.51
C THR A 274 8.30 -2.01 -18.65
N VAL A 275 8.28 -3.30 -18.33
CA VAL A 275 7.03 -4.06 -18.15
C VAL A 275 6.93 -4.47 -16.69
N TYR A 276 5.96 -3.89 -15.98
CA TYR A 276 5.52 -4.37 -14.67
C TYR A 276 4.40 -5.38 -14.86
N PHE A 277 4.41 -6.49 -14.14
CA PHE A 277 3.40 -7.53 -14.29
C PHE A 277 3.12 -8.25 -12.98
N TRP A 278 1.88 -8.68 -12.78
CA TRP A 278 1.48 -9.37 -11.56
C TRP A 278 0.32 -10.34 -11.78
N LEU A 279 0.30 -11.38 -10.94
CA LEU A 279 -0.69 -12.44 -10.95
C LEU A 279 -0.62 -13.25 -9.65
N ARG A 280 -1.70 -13.97 -9.35
CA ARG A 280 -1.72 -15.01 -8.31
C ARG A 280 -0.90 -16.25 -8.71
N PRO A 281 -0.48 -17.07 -7.74
CA PRO A 281 0.29 -18.30 -8.02
C PRO A 281 -0.54 -19.45 -8.61
N HIS A 282 -1.87 -19.39 -8.48
CA HIS A 282 -2.78 -20.46 -8.89
C HIS A 282 -4.16 -19.92 -9.27
N PRO A 283 -5.02 -20.72 -9.94
CA PRO A 283 -6.41 -20.33 -10.22
C PRO A 283 -7.16 -19.94 -8.96
N ALA A 284 -8.03 -18.92 -9.05
CA ALA A 284 -8.88 -18.51 -7.93
C ALA A 284 -9.78 -19.67 -7.46
N SER A 285 -10.32 -20.46 -8.38
CA SER A 285 -11.21 -21.56 -7.99
C SER A 285 -10.49 -22.81 -7.43
N ILE A 286 -9.15 -22.84 -7.35
CA ILE A 286 -8.38 -24.03 -6.93
C ILE A 286 -8.88 -24.57 -5.58
N ASN A 287 -8.77 -25.87 -5.32
CA ASN A 287 -8.94 -26.42 -3.98
C ASN A 287 -7.56 -26.76 -3.41
N ALA A 288 -7.13 -26.04 -2.37
CA ALA A 288 -5.88 -26.31 -1.68
C ALA A 288 -5.93 -27.70 -1.02
N LYS A 289 -4.82 -28.44 -1.06
CA LYS A 289 -4.82 -29.84 -0.63
C LYS A 289 -4.77 -30.03 0.88
N ASN A 290 -4.01 -29.18 1.56
CA ASN A 290 -3.61 -29.38 2.96
C ASN A 290 -3.93 -28.15 3.82
N ASP A 291 -4.80 -27.27 3.33
CA ASP A 291 -5.16 -26.06 4.04
C ASP A 291 -6.19 -26.34 5.14
N PRO A 292 -5.90 -26.04 6.42
CA PRO A 292 -6.89 -26.14 7.48
C PRO A 292 -7.98 -25.06 7.38
N LEU A 293 -7.74 -23.97 6.66
CA LEU A 293 -8.66 -22.86 6.51
C LEU A 293 -9.54 -22.98 5.26
N PRO A 294 -10.75 -22.43 5.29
CA PRO A 294 -11.55 -22.31 4.08
C PRO A 294 -10.90 -21.33 3.11
N LYS A 295 -11.36 -21.36 1.85
CA LYS A 295 -11.07 -20.28 0.89
C LYS A 295 -11.39 -18.92 1.52
N PRO A 296 -10.56 -17.89 1.28
CA PRO A 296 -10.81 -16.55 1.78
C PRO A 296 -12.16 -16.02 1.30
N GLU A 297 -12.84 -15.24 2.12
CA GLU A 297 -13.98 -14.45 1.64
C GLU A 297 -13.54 -13.55 0.48
N GLY A 298 -14.38 -13.40 -0.55
CA GLY A 298 -14.06 -12.61 -1.74
C GLY A 298 -13.17 -13.33 -2.77
N TRP A 299 -12.80 -14.59 -2.56
CA TRP A 299 -11.98 -15.36 -3.50
C TRP A 299 -12.49 -15.35 -4.95
N ASP A 300 -13.80 -15.23 -5.14
CA ASP A 300 -14.49 -15.24 -6.43
C ASP A 300 -14.64 -13.84 -7.04
N TRP A 301 -14.12 -12.79 -6.39
CA TRP A 301 -14.13 -11.42 -6.92
C TRP A 301 -13.02 -11.17 -7.93
N THR A 302 -12.05 -12.08 -8.01
CA THR A 302 -10.91 -11.94 -8.89
C THR A 302 -10.96 -12.87 -10.09
N SER A 303 -10.42 -12.38 -11.20
CA SER A 303 -10.23 -13.09 -12.44
C SER A 303 -8.86 -13.75 -12.49
N ASP A 304 -8.77 -14.90 -13.17
CA ASP A 304 -7.50 -15.54 -13.48
C ASP A 304 -6.84 -14.82 -14.66
N THR A 305 -6.11 -13.75 -14.33
CA THR A 305 -5.54 -12.80 -15.28
C THR A 305 -4.09 -12.47 -14.88
N LEU A 306 -3.17 -12.50 -15.84
CA LEU A 306 -1.89 -11.80 -15.76
C LEU A 306 -2.14 -10.33 -16.11
N TRP A 307 -2.02 -9.47 -15.12
CA TRP A 307 -2.10 -8.03 -15.30
C TRP A 307 -0.71 -7.46 -15.59
N ALA A 308 -0.61 -6.48 -16.47
CA ALA A 308 0.65 -5.81 -16.74
C ALA A 308 0.48 -4.34 -17.15
N ALA A 309 1.53 -3.56 -16.89
CA ALA A 309 1.66 -2.18 -17.31
C ALA A 309 2.98 -2.01 -18.08
N ALA A 310 2.88 -1.65 -19.36
CA ALA A 310 4.02 -1.39 -20.21
C ALA A 310 4.29 0.13 -20.27
N PHE A 311 5.41 0.54 -19.72
CA PHE A 311 5.95 1.90 -19.79
C PHE A 311 6.82 1.95 -21.04
N CYS A 312 6.35 2.66 -22.07
CA CYS A 312 7.04 2.73 -23.35
C CYS A 312 7.58 4.14 -23.62
N SER A 313 8.88 4.23 -23.87
CA SER A 313 9.63 5.45 -24.18
C SER A 313 9.44 5.92 -25.63
N SER A 314 8.88 5.07 -26.49
CA SER A 314 8.26 5.38 -27.78
C SER A 314 7.25 4.28 -28.14
N THR A 315 6.79 4.18 -29.39
CA THR A 315 5.90 3.08 -29.79
C THR A 315 6.60 1.72 -29.62
N CYS A 316 5.94 0.79 -28.93
CA CYS A 316 6.46 -0.53 -28.57
C CYS A 316 5.46 -1.64 -28.92
N ASN A 317 5.94 -2.88 -29.05
CA ASN A 317 5.10 -4.08 -29.07
C ASN A 317 5.44 -4.94 -27.85
N VAL A 318 4.44 -5.52 -27.19
CA VAL A 318 4.64 -6.35 -26.00
C VAL A 318 4.01 -7.72 -26.20
N THR A 319 4.71 -8.79 -25.78
CA THR A 319 4.14 -10.14 -25.69
C THR A 319 4.03 -10.54 -24.23
N LEU A 320 2.83 -10.92 -23.81
CA LEU A 320 2.60 -11.58 -22.53
C LEU A 320 2.41 -13.08 -22.76
N ARG A 321 3.03 -13.91 -21.93
CA ARG A 321 2.92 -15.37 -22.03
C ARG A 321 2.88 -16.02 -20.65
N VAL A 322 2.01 -17.01 -20.50
CA VAL A 322 2.03 -17.96 -19.38
C VAL A 322 1.98 -19.37 -19.97
N GLY A 323 3.03 -20.16 -19.75
CA GLY A 323 3.10 -21.53 -20.25
C GLY A 323 3.02 -21.62 -21.78
N SER A 324 1.98 -22.26 -22.29
CA SER A 324 1.69 -22.37 -23.73
C SER A 324 0.80 -21.27 -24.29
N TYR A 325 0.21 -20.41 -23.44
CA TYR A 325 -0.71 -19.36 -23.87
C TYR A 325 0.00 -18.00 -23.92
N SER A 326 -0.15 -17.28 -25.01
CA SER A 326 0.43 -15.96 -25.20
C SER A 326 -0.49 -15.03 -25.99
N GLN A 327 -0.26 -13.73 -25.84
CA GLN A 327 -0.92 -12.67 -26.60
C GLN A 327 0.08 -11.55 -26.89
N ASP A 328 0.01 -11.06 -28.13
CA ASP A 328 0.78 -9.90 -28.60
C ASP A 328 -0.06 -8.63 -28.54
N PHE A 329 0.59 -7.53 -28.18
CA PHE A 329 0.04 -6.19 -28.11
C PHE A 329 0.90 -5.28 -28.98
N ASP A 330 0.42 -4.98 -30.18
CA ASP A 330 1.17 -4.22 -31.18
C ASP A 330 0.85 -2.72 -31.14
N ASN A 331 1.84 -1.91 -31.49
CA ASN A 331 1.74 -0.46 -31.65
C ASN A 331 1.23 0.27 -30.39
N LEU A 332 1.64 -0.21 -29.22
CA LEU A 332 1.36 0.50 -27.96
C LEU A 332 2.04 1.88 -28.01
N PRO A 333 1.30 2.98 -27.77
CA PRO A 333 1.87 4.32 -27.85
C PRO A 333 2.89 4.59 -26.73
N TYR A 334 3.66 5.68 -26.90
CA TYR A 334 4.42 6.28 -25.80
C TYR A 334 3.51 6.50 -24.59
N GLY A 335 3.99 6.16 -23.40
CA GLY A 335 3.24 6.30 -22.14
C GLY A 335 3.08 4.99 -21.39
N VAL A 336 2.14 4.99 -20.44
CA VAL A 336 1.77 3.80 -19.66
C VAL A 336 0.61 3.10 -20.36
N ASN A 337 0.80 1.82 -20.69
CA ASN A 337 -0.18 1.00 -21.37
C ASN A 337 -0.64 -0.15 -20.47
N LYS A 338 -1.93 -0.15 -20.11
CA LYS A 338 -2.59 -1.23 -19.35
C LYS A 338 -2.93 -2.39 -20.28
N ILE A 339 -2.26 -3.53 -20.10
CA ILE A 339 -2.42 -4.75 -20.91
C ILE A 339 -2.58 -5.98 -20.01
N SER A 340 -3.25 -7.03 -20.49
CA SER A 340 -3.53 -8.20 -19.66
C SER A 340 -3.71 -9.47 -20.49
N LEU A 341 -3.40 -10.62 -19.89
CA LEU A 341 -3.54 -11.94 -20.50
C LEU A 341 -4.41 -12.83 -19.61
N PRO A 342 -5.57 -13.31 -20.09
CA PRO A 342 -6.33 -14.33 -19.38
C PRO A 342 -5.50 -15.60 -19.17
N LEU A 343 -5.47 -16.14 -17.95
CA LEU A 343 -4.65 -17.30 -17.61
C LEU A 343 -5.31 -18.60 -18.07
N LYS A 344 -5.08 -18.96 -19.33
CA LYS A 344 -5.63 -20.19 -19.97
C LYS A 344 -4.64 -21.36 -20.01
N ALA A 345 -3.44 -21.18 -19.47
CA ALA A 345 -2.40 -22.20 -19.39
C ALA A 345 -1.61 -22.03 -18.09
N LEU A 346 -0.92 -23.11 -17.69
CA LEU A 346 -0.04 -23.16 -16.53
C LEU A 346 1.42 -23.03 -16.97
N GLY A 347 2.27 -22.54 -16.08
CA GLY A 347 3.72 -22.57 -16.22
C GLY A 347 4.39 -21.22 -16.01
N ASN A 348 5.58 -21.09 -16.60
CA ASN A 348 6.41 -19.88 -16.52
C ASN A 348 5.68 -18.66 -17.10
N VAL A 349 5.87 -17.52 -16.44
CA VAL A 349 5.45 -16.20 -16.92
C VAL A 349 6.60 -15.61 -17.74
N THR A 350 6.33 -15.19 -18.96
CA THR A 350 7.31 -14.50 -19.82
C THR A 350 6.73 -13.18 -20.30
N VAL A 351 7.49 -12.10 -20.14
CA VAL A 351 7.18 -10.79 -20.74
C VAL A 351 8.27 -10.43 -21.73
N LYS A 352 7.85 -9.94 -22.90
CA LYS A 352 8.76 -9.44 -23.94
C LYS A 352 8.33 -8.07 -24.40
N MET A 353 9.30 -7.22 -24.73
CA MET A 353 9.05 -5.97 -25.42
C MET A 353 9.97 -5.87 -26.63
N SER A 354 9.43 -5.39 -27.74
CA SER A 354 10.20 -5.02 -28.91
C SER A 354 9.90 -3.59 -29.36
N MET A 355 10.92 -2.93 -29.88
CA MET A 355 10.84 -1.57 -30.39
C MET A 355 11.54 -1.51 -31.74
N ASN A 356 10.87 -0.96 -32.76
CA ASN A 356 11.37 -0.93 -34.13
C ASN A 356 11.85 -2.31 -34.64
N GLY A 357 11.17 -3.39 -34.23
CA GLY A 357 11.51 -4.76 -34.58
C GLY A 357 12.68 -5.39 -33.83
N GLN A 358 13.29 -4.69 -32.86
CA GLN A 358 14.33 -5.23 -31.98
C GLN A 358 13.76 -5.61 -30.62
N GLU A 359 14.05 -6.82 -30.15
CA GLU A 359 13.72 -7.26 -28.78
C GLU A 359 14.58 -6.47 -27.79
N VAL A 360 13.95 -5.69 -26.91
CA VAL A 360 14.62 -4.89 -25.87
C VAL A 360 14.42 -5.50 -24.47
N ILE A 361 13.31 -6.22 -24.27
CA ILE A 361 13.04 -6.97 -23.03
C ILE A 361 12.67 -8.41 -23.40
N ASN A 362 13.25 -9.37 -22.69
CA ASN A 362 12.85 -10.78 -22.70
C ASN A 362 13.14 -11.39 -21.34
N HIS A 363 12.10 -11.45 -20.51
CA HIS A 363 12.24 -11.81 -19.11
C HIS A 363 11.29 -12.93 -18.74
N THR A 364 11.80 -13.90 -17.98
CA THR A 364 11.04 -15.01 -17.37
C THR A 364 11.56 -15.18 -15.95
N PRO A 365 10.77 -14.92 -14.91
CA PRO A 365 11.19 -15.16 -13.53
C PRO A 365 11.57 -16.62 -13.31
N SER A 366 12.71 -16.86 -12.67
CA SER A 366 13.16 -18.23 -12.34
C SER A 366 12.54 -18.78 -11.06
N ASN A 367 11.98 -17.91 -10.21
CA ASN A 367 11.46 -18.23 -8.88
C ASN A 367 9.94 -18.31 -8.82
N PHE A 368 9.22 -18.17 -9.94
CA PHE A 368 7.76 -18.14 -9.94
C PHE A 368 7.17 -18.85 -11.16
N GLN A 369 6.08 -19.57 -10.94
CA GLN A 369 5.25 -20.19 -11.97
C GLN A 369 3.78 -20.14 -11.56
N TYR A 370 2.89 -20.01 -12.53
CA TYR A 370 1.46 -20.21 -12.32
C TYR A 370 1.13 -21.71 -12.37
N GLN A 371 0.60 -22.26 -11.27
CA GLN A 371 0.48 -23.71 -11.06
C GLN A 371 -0.96 -24.12 -10.70
N GLU A 372 -1.32 -25.37 -11.00
CA GLU A 372 -2.61 -25.99 -10.63
C GLU A 372 -2.51 -26.76 -9.29
N TYR A 373 -1.56 -26.38 -8.46
CA TYR A 373 -1.32 -27.00 -7.17
C TYR A 373 -1.01 -25.94 -6.13
N THR A 374 -1.63 -26.08 -4.96
CA THR A 374 -1.19 -25.38 -3.76
C THR A 374 -1.50 -26.20 -2.51
N ASP A 375 -0.62 -26.13 -1.52
CA ASP A 375 -0.86 -26.71 -0.20
C ASP A 375 -1.80 -25.83 0.62
N HIS A 376 -1.59 -24.51 0.58
CA HIS A 376 -2.39 -23.48 1.24
C HIS A 376 -2.91 -22.46 0.22
N TYR A 377 -4.09 -21.88 0.44
CA TYR A 377 -4.61 -20.80 -0.37
C TYR A 377 -3.69 -19.60 -0.29
N ASN A 378 -3.27 -19.10 -1.46
CA ASN A 378 -2.48 -17.88 -1.54
C ASN A 378 -3.06 -16.96 -2.63
N TYR A 379 -3.73 -15.91 -2.18
CA TYR A 379 -4.28 -14.87 -3.04
C TYR A 379 -3.39 -13.62 -3.08
N ASN A 380 -2.18 -13.68 -2.53
CA ASN A 380 -1.18 -12.65 -2.71
C ASN A 380 -0.74 -12.59 -4.19
N ALA A 381 -0.21 -11.44 -4.61
CA ALA A 381 0.25 -11.22 -5.97
C ALA A 381 1.76 -11.37 -6.06
N TYR A 382 2.24 -12.21 -6.98
CA TYR A 382 3.63 -12.11 -7.39
C TYR A 382 3.76 -10.88 -8.28
N VAL A 383 4.71 -9.99 -8.01
CA VAL A 383 4.94 -8.78 -8.80
C VAL A 383 6.34 -8.82 -9.40
N GLY A 384 6.41 -8.87 -10.73
CA GLY A 384 7.64 -8.79 -11.48
C GLY A 384 7.80 -7.45 -12.20
N SER A 385 9.04 -7.12 -12.52
CA SER A 385 9.39 -6.01 -13.41
C SER A 385 10.53 -6.44 -14.34
N ALA A 386 10.54 -5.89 -15.55
CA ALA A 386 11.61 -6.10 -16.52
C ALA A 386 11.87 -4.79 -17.28
N THR A 387 13.13 -4.37 -17.34
CA THR A 387 13.58 -3.07 -17.88
C THR A 387 14.53 -3.24 -19.05
#